data_AF-A0A3B8MLC2-F1
#
_entry.id   AF-A0A3B8MLC2-F1
#
_cell.length_a   1.000
_cell.length_b   1.000
_cell.length_c   1.000
_cell.angle_alpha   90.00
_cell.angle_beta   90.00
_cell.angle_gamma   90.00
#
_symmetry.space_group_name_H-M   'P 1'
#
loop_
_entity.id
_entity.type
_entity.pdbx_description
1 polymer ?
#
loop_
_entity_poly.entity_id
_entity_poly.type
_entity_poly.pdbx_seq_one_letter_code
_entity_poly.pdbx_strand_id
1 'polypeptide(L)'
;MKIKSIRAVEVAFPETGARARPSSVEYKTARRPSWVESGPVANPMTRYPRYAEYRPSWTPKWSNHGCVVEAEDGTWGFAIANHGRPVAAIIDDHLGPLLEGESCLATEKC
;
A
#
# COMPACT_ATOMS: atom_id res chain seq x y z
N MET A 1 21.37 15.72 -10.57
CA MET A 1 20.43 15.63 -9.44
C MET A 1 20.51 14.23 -8.90
N LYS A 2 20.93 14.07 -7.64
CA LYS A 2 21.12 12.76 -7.02
C LYS A 2 20.08 12.52 -5.94
N ILE A 3 19.87 11.24 -5.64
CA ILE A 3 19.03 10.77 -4.55
C ILE A 3 19.75 11.08 -3.23
N LYS A 4 19.07 11.77 -2.34
CA LYS A 4 19.53 12.09 -0.99
C LYS A 4 19.09 11.04 0.03
N SER A 5 17.86 10.54 -0.07
CA SER A 5 17.35 9.48 0.82
C SER A 5 16.18 8.74 0.19
N ILE A 6 16.01 7.47 0.59
CA ILE A 6 14.83 6.66 0.28
C ILE A 6 14.31 6.06 1.57
N ARG A 7 13.01 6.18 1.83
CA ARG A 7 12.40 5.68 3.06
C ARG A 7 10.97 5.21 2.86
N ALA A 8 10.61 4.15 3.56
CA ALA A 8 9.21 3.80 3.78
C ALA A 8 8.59 4.78 4.77
N VAL A 9 7.37 5.22 4.49
CA VAL A 9 6.61 6.13 5.35
C VAL A 9 5.25 5.54 5.64
N GLU A 10 4.80 5.66 6.88
CA GLU A 10 3.40 5.37 7.18
C GLU A 10 2.53 6.48 6.61
N VAL A 11 1.49 6.10 5.88
CA VAL A 11 0.58 7.06 5.26
C VAL A 11 -0.84 6.71 5.66
N ALA A 12 -1.52 7.69 6.25
CA ALA A 12 -2.95 7.66 6.44
C ALA A 12 -3.63 7.91 5.09
N PHE A 13 -3.63 6.91 4.23
CA PHE A 13 -4.32 7.00 2.95
C PHE A 13 -5.81 7.25 3.22
N PRO A 14 -6.47 8.12 2.43
CA PRO A 14 -7.92 8.11 2.37
C PRO A 14 -8.31 6.67 2.06
N GLU A 15 -9.17 6.09 2.87
CA GLU A 15 -9.58 4.72 2.63
C GLU A 15 -10.23 4.68 1.24
N THR A 16 -9.68 3.89 0.30
CA THR A 16 -10.17 3.78 -1.09
C THR A 16 -10.76 2.41 -1.40
N GLY A 17 -10.88 1.54 -0.40
CA GLY A 17 -11.42 0.19 -0.52
C GLY A 17 -12.90 0.11 -0.18
N ALA A 18 -13.44 -1.11 -0.18
CA ALA A 18 -14.80 -1.37 0.27
C ALA A 18 -15.05 -1.06 1.76
N ARG A 19 -13.99 -0.83 2.53
CA ARG A 19 -14.06 -0.36 3.92
C ARG A 19 -13.89 1.15 4.03
N ALA A 20 -13.90 1.86 2.91
CA ALA A 20 -13.67 3.29 2.88
C ALA A 20 -14.77 4.09 3.54
N ARG A 21 -14.38 5.16 4.24
CA ARG A 21 -15.28 6.26 4.57
C ARG A 21 -16.06 6.66 3.30
N PRO A 22 -17.39 6.83 3.41
CA PRO A 22 -18.19 7.24 2.27
C PRO A 22 -17.63 8.53 1.67
N SER A 23 -17.65 8.64 0.35
CA SER A 23 -17.29 9.89 -0.33
C SER A 23 -18.12 11.03 0.27
N SER A 24 -17.53 12.22 0.39
CA SER A 24 -18.26 13.46 0.73
C SER A 24 -19.32 13.85 -0.32
N VAL A 25 -19.35 13.14 -1.44
CA VAL A 25 -20.41 13.24 -2.45
C VAL A 25 -21.68 12.61 -1.89
N GLU A 26 -22.67 13.47 -1.60
CA GLU A 26 -24.03 13.03 -1.28
C GLU A 26 -24.69 12.42 -2.52
N TYR A 27 -24.84 11.10 -2.50
CA TYR A 27 -25.65 10.41 -3.50
C TYR A 27 -27.13 10.51 -3.12
N LYS A 28 -28.00 10.64 -4.13
CA LYS A 28 -29.48 10.63 -3.93
C LYS A 28 -29.98 9.35 -3.24
N THR A 29 -29.23 8.26 -3.36
CA THR A 29 -29.51 6.97 -2.72
C THR A 29 -28.21 6.36 -2.20
N ALA A 30 -28.31 5.59 -1.10
CA ALA A 30 -27.16 4.88 -0.56
C ALA A 30 -26.58 3.91 -1.59
N ARG A 31 -25.24 3.88 -1.72
CA ARG A 31 -24.56 2.89 -2.56
C ARG A 31 -24.72 1.49 -1.96
N ARG A 32 -24.94 0.48 -2.80
CA ARG A 32 -24.92 -0.92 -2.37
C ARG A 32 -23.52 -1.28 -1.82
N PRO A 33 -23.42 -2.12 -0.77
CA PRO A 33 -22.16 -2.68 -0.31
C PRO A 33 -21.38 -3.32 -1.46
N SER A 34 -20.05 -3.23 -1.42
CA SER A 34 -19.20 -3.94 -2.37
C SER A 34 -19.34 -5.45 -2.18
N TRP A 35 -19.22 -6.20 -3.27
CA TRP A 35 -19.25 -7.67 -3.25
C TRP A 35 -18.15 -8.29 -2.37
N VAL A 36 -17.09 -7.54 -2.06
CA VAL A 36 -16.02 -7.99 -1.16
C VAL A 36 -16.33 -7.79 0.32
N GLU A 37 -17.40 -7.05 0.66
CA GLU A 37 -17.76 -6.75 2.05
C GLU A 37 -18.49 -7.90 2.73
N SER A 38 -19.16 -8.76 1.96
CA SER A 38 -19.97 -9.85 2.48
C SER A 38 -19.92 -11.10 1.60
N GLY A 39 -20.24 -12.24 2.21
CA GLY A 39 -20.42 -13.52 1.54
C GLY A 39 -19.13 -14.32 1.26
N PRO A 40 -19.29 -15.61 0.97
CA PRO A 40 -18.18 -16.48 0.62
C PRO A 40 -17.65 -16.11 -0.77
N VAL A 41 -16.52 -15.44 -0.81
CA VAL A 41 -15.73 -15.27 -2.04
C VAL A 41 -14.85 -16.52 -2.21
N ALA A 42 -15.09 -17.31 -3.26
CA ALA A 42 -14.32 -18.53 -3.52
C ALA A 42 -12.82 -18.22 -3.63
N ASN A 43 -12.03 -18.85 -2.78
CA ASN A 43 -10.58 -18.72 -2.69
C ASN A 43 -9.95 -20.01 -2.11
N PRO A 44 -8.62 -20.19 -2.14
CA PRO A 44 -7.99 -21.41 -1.61
C PRO A 44 -8.35 -21.75 -0.15
N MET A 45 -8.77 -20.77 0.65
CA MET A 45 -9.17 -20.97 2.04
C MET A 45 -10.65 -21.30 2.23
N THR A 46 -11.49 -21.24 1.19
CA THR A 46 -12.93 -21.54 1.29
C THR A 46 -13.21 -22.99 1.71
N ARG A 47 -12.26 -23.90 1.52
CA ARG A 47 -12.35 -25.29 2.00
C ARG A 47 -12.27 -25.44 3.53
N TYR A 48 -11.86 -24.39 4.25
CA TYR A 48 -11.75 -24.40 5.70
C TYR A 48 -12.94 -23.65 6.31
N PRO A 49 -13.85 -24.31 7.05
CA PRO A 49 -15.06 -23.68 7.58
C PRO A 49 -14.79 -22.38 8.36
N ARG A 50 -13.68 -22.32 9.12
CA ARG A 50 -13.27 -21.13 9.89
C ARG A 50 -12.95 -19.87 9.07
N TYR A 51 -12.76 -19.98 7.75
CA TYR A 51 -12.45 -18.86 6.85
C TYR A 51 -13.39 -18.74 5.65
N ALA A 52 -14.34 -19.67 5.50
CA ALA A 52 -15.16 -19.80 4.30
C ALA A 52 -16.16 -18.65 4.13
N GLU A 53 -16.72 -18.16 5.24
CA GLU A 53 -17.77 -17.14 5.24
C GLU A 53 -17.23 -15.76 4.87
N TYR A 54 -16.01 -15.43 5.27
CA TYR A 54 -15.46 -14.08 5.13
C TYR A 54 -14.00 -14.11 4.68
N ARG A 55 -13.74 -13.76 3.41
CA ARG A 55 -12.38 -13.77 2.84
C ARG A 55 -11.36 -12.97 3.67
N PRO A 56 -11.66 -11.77 4.22
CA PRO A 56 -10.69 -11.05 5.04
C PRO A 56 -10.37 -11.69 6.40
N SER A 57 -11.05 -12.76 6.82
CA SER A 57 -10.79 -13.47 8.08
C SER A 57 -9.41 -14.14 8.13
N TRP A 58 -8.82 -14.47 6.97
CA TRP A 58 -7.52 -15.14 6.87
C TRP A 58 -6.41 -14.24 6.29
N THR A 59 -6.74 -13.05 5.80
CA THR A 59 -5.76 -12.12 5.22
C THR A 59 -5.02 -11.34 6.31
N PRO A 60 -3.73 -10.96 6.11
CA PRO A 60 -3.01 -10.11 7.04
C PRO A 60 -3.73 -8.77 7.28
N LYS A 61 -3.68 -8.28 8.52
CA LYS A 61 -4.19 -6.94 8.91
C LYS A 61 -3.13 -5.85 8.74
N TRP A 62 -2.21 -6.02 7.80
CA TRP A 62 -1.12 -5.09 7.59
C TRP A 62 -1.62 -3.79 6.95
N SER A 63 -1.08 -2.66 7.40
CA SER A 63 -1.31 -1.36 6.77
C SER A 63 -0.53 -1.24 5.45
N ASN A 64 -1.04 -0.42 4.54
CA ASN A 64 -0.27 0.05 3.40
C ASN A 64 0.65 1.19 3.86
N HIS A 65 1.75 1.39 3.14
CA HIS A 65 2.73 2.44 3.39
C HIS A 65 3.04 3.16 2.08
N GLY A 66 3.82 4.23 2.17
CA GLY A 66 4.40 4.89 1.01
C GLY A 66 5.90 4.66 0.95
N CYS A 67 6.48 4.86 -0.23
CA CYS A 67 7.91 5.03 -0.44
C CYS A 67 8.16 6.48 -0.87
N VAL A 68 9.04 7.17 -0.16
CA VAL A 68 9.47 8.53 -0.48
C VAL A 68 10.92 8.48 -0.93
N VAL A 69 11.20 9.09 -2.09
CA VAL A 69 12.54 9.33 -2.61
C VAL A 69 12.77 10.83 -2.61
N GLU A 70 13.74 11.32 -1.86
CA GLU A 70 14.08 12.75 -1.77
C GLU A 70 15.38 13.00 -2.52
N ALA A 71 15.42 14.02 -3.37
CA ALA A 71 16.61 14.46 -4.09
C ALA A 71 17.37 15.54 -3.30
N GLU A 72 18.63 15.79 -3.68
CA GLU A 72 19.48 16.80 -3.01
C GLU A 72 18.93 18.23 -3.07
N ASP A 73 18.11 18.56 -4.07
CA ASP A 73 17.48 19.88 -4.23
C ASP A 73 16.18 20.05 -3.43
N GLY A 74 15.79 19.02 -2.66
CA GLY A 74 14.57 19.01 -1.85
C GLY A 74 13.31 18.60 -2.61
N THR A 75 13.39 18.34 -3.93
CA THR A 75 12.30 17.68 -4.63
C THR A 75 12.15 16.24 -4.17
N TRP A 76 10.94 15.70 -4.22
CA TRP A 76 10.68 14.33 -3.79
C TRP A 76 9.62 13.65 -4.64
N GLY A 77 9.79 12.35 -4.83
CA GLY A 77 8.83 11.45 -5.44
C GLY A 77 8.14 10.58 -4.38
N PHE A 78 6.94 10.13 -4.70
CA PHE A 78 6.14 9.28 -3.82
C PHE A 78 5.48 8.14 -4.60
N ALA A 79 5.50 6.94 -4.03
CA ALA A 79 4.76 5.80 -4.53
C ALA A 79 4.06 5.04 -3.40
N ILE A 80 2.94 4.39 -3.70
CA ILE A 80 2.24 3.51 -2.74
C ILE A 80 2.94 2.16 -2.72
N ALA A 81 3.18 1.64 -1.52
CA ALA A 81 3.69 0.29 -1.31
C ALA A 81 2.73 -0.52 -0.43
N ASN A 82 2.48 -1.75 -0.84
CA ASN A 82 1.57 -2.67 -0.16
C ASN A 82 2.36 -3.67 0.70
N HIS A 83 1.64 -4.47 1.50
CA HIS A 83 2.19 -5.57 2.29
C HIS A 83 3.00 -5.19 3.54
N GLY A 84 2.76 -4.00 4.11
CA GLY A 84 3.18 -3.63 5.48
C GLY A 84 4.68 -3.71 5.76
N ARG A 85 5.01 -3.98 7.04
CA ARG A 85 6.39 -3.95 7.56
C ARG A 85 7.39 -4.84 6.80
N PRO A 86 7.04 -6.05 6.34
CA PRO A 86 7.98 -6.87 5.55
C PRO A 86 8.53 -6.14 4.32
N VAL A 87 7.70 -5.40 3.59
CA VAL A 87 8.14 -4.62 2.42
C VAL A 87 8.81 -3.33 2.85
N ALA A 88 8.29 -2.65 3.88
CA ALA A 88 8.92 -1.43 4.40
C ALA A 88 10.38 -1.67 4.85
N ALA A 89 10.65 -2.80 5.51
CA ALA A 89 12.00 -3.19 5.91
C ALA A 89 12.94 -3.40 4.71
N ILE A 90 12.45 -3.94 3.59
CA ILE A 90 13.26 -4.09 2.38
C ILE A 90 13.64 -2.70 1.82
N ILE A 91 12.74 -1.73 1.88
CA ILE A 91 13.00 -0.35 1.44
C ILE A 91 14.04 0.29 2.36
N ASP A 92 13.78 0.30 3.67
CA ASP A 92 14.60 1.02 4.65
C ASP A 92 15.97 0.38 4.86
N ASP A 93 16.01 -0.95 4.97
CA ASP A 93 17.18 -1.67 5.47
C ASP A 93 18.07 -2.23 4.34
N HIS A 94 17.56 -2.30 3.10
CA HIS A 94 18.29 -2.92 1.99
C HIS A 94 18.39 -2.03 0.74
N LEU A 95 17.26 -1.70 0.10
CA LEU A 95 17.28 -1.01 -1.19
C LEU A 95 17.64 0.46 -1.08
N GLY A 96 17.11 1.16 -0.05
CA GLY A 96 17.34 2.58 0.15
C GLY A 96 18.83 2.94 0.25
N PRO A 97 19.58 2.33 1.19
CA PRO A 97 21.01 2.60 1.35
C PRO A 97 21.86 2.34 0.10
N LEU A 98 21.44 1.42 -0.78
CA LEU A 98 22.15 1.11 -2.01
C LEU A 98 21.95 2.15 -3.12
N LEU A 99 20.88 2.93 -3.06
CA LEU A 99 20.49 3.89 -4.09
C LEU A 99 20.78 5.35 -3.68
N GLU A 100 21.21 5.59 -2.45
CA GLU A 100 21.65 6.93 -2.01
C GLU A 100 22.88 7.39 -2.82
N GLY A 101 22.86 8.63 -3.29
CA GLY A 101 23.92 9.21 -4.12
C GLY A 101 23.83 8.86 -5.61
N GLU A 102 22.94 7.95 -6.00
CA GLU A 102 22.67 7.63 -7.40
C GLU A 102 21.92 8.77 -8.11
N SER A 103 22.04 8.81 -9.44
CA SER A 103 21.29 9.77 -10.25
C SER A 103 19.79 9.49 -10.17
N CYS A 104 18.97 10.52 -9.97
CA CYS A 104 17.51 10.37 -9.99
C CYS A 104 16.97 9.88 -11.35
N LEU A 105 17.77 9.93 -12.42
CA LEU A 105 17.42 9.46 -13.75
C LEU A 105 17.93 8.04 -14.07
N ALA A 106 18.69 7.42 -13.16
CA ALA A 106 19.24 6.07 -13.34
C ALA A 106 18.21 4.98 -12.96
N THR A 107 17.03 4.99 -13.59
CA THR A 107 15.93 4.08 -13.22
C THR A 107 16.12 2.64 -13.72
N GLU A 108 16.86 2.44 -14.82
CA GLU A 108 17.02 1.13 -15.48
C GLU A 108 18.39 0.48 -15.23
N LYS A 109 19.43 1.29 -15.05
CA LYS A 109 20.82 0.86 -14.83
C LYS A 109 21.50 1.87 -13.91
N CYS A 110 21.89 1.40 -12.73
CA CYS A 110 22.79 2.10 -11.80
C CYS A 110 24.23 1.91 -12.29
#